data_AF-A0A7S2Q604-F1
#
_entry.id   AF-A0A7S2Q604-F1
#
_cell.length_a   1.000
_cell.length_b   1.000
_cell.length_c   1.000
_cell.angle_alpha   90.00
_cell.angle_beta   90.00
_cell.angle_gamma   90.00
#
_symmetry.space_group_name_H-M   'P 1'
#
loop_
_entity.id
_entity.type
_entity.pdbx_description
1 polymer ?
#
loop_
_entity_poly.entity_id
_entity_poly.type
_entity_poly.pdbx_seq_one_letter_code
_entity_poly.pdbx_strand_id
1 'polypeptide(L)'
;ASFRFLLLSGLLATDADARPSVRRLHWTYNMWCGSLSGMWIYYVWGFSTLAGAGQIQLALQEYGGLLVMAAFSGILGVLLRQQYGPSGGVVKLLNEVALADFSWASLDLWASRCLVMSASLLALVVCAATSIHFSSTSWTHIERDGQRVFSDVIETVRFVASVSVGLSSVAHCFNFLFASTWTMYLVASLHRHDIRKYMQQFLALLEKRGEVSLTIRHLHRLEHTVGHRLRRSNSNMGWIRAFLLGYGGMALFALSGLGAPAWFDFAMFSICVSFMFAALASLACVADYLELDVIPSMHTPFAMQASQLYMGQQLGAHLNMLAQTWGFRLGGGIISTRGVANFSLGALIALMMSILKRTFEV
;
A
#
# COMPACT_ATOMS: atom_id res chain seq x y z
N ALA A 1 15.28 -14.84 -14.64
CA ALA A 1 13.95 -14.32 -15.03
C ALA A 1 13.75 -12.83 -14.68
N SER A 2 14.12 -12.37 -13.49
CA SER A 2 14.02 -10.96 -13.05
C SER A 2 14.82 -9.97 -13.90
N PHE A 3 15.98 -10.40 -14.43
CA PHE A 3 16.85 -9.58 -15.29
C PHE A 3 16.27 -9.31 -16.70
N ARG A 4 15.60 -10.30 -17.31
CA ARG A 4 14.90 -10.12 -18.60
C ARG A 4 13.71 -9.16 -18.49
N PHE A 5 13.12 -9.02 -17.30
CA PHE A 5 12.01 -8.11 -17.06
C PHE A 5 12.47 -6.67 -16.82
N LEU A 6 13.63 -6.47 -16.17
CA LEU A 6 14.31 -5.16 -16.09
C LEU A 6 14.70 -4.61 -17.47
N LEU A 7 15.09 -5.49 -18.40
CA LEU A 7 15.35 -5.13 -19.80
C LEU A 7 14.08 -4.74 -20.56
N LEU A 8 12.97 -5.44 -20.34
CA LEU A 8 11.67 -5.12 -20.94
C LEU A 8 11.02 -3.85 -20.35
N SER A 9 11.23 -3.57 -19.06
CA SER A 9 10.77 -2.32 -18.43
C SER A 9 11.65 -1.12 -18.80
N GLY A 10 12.94 -1.35 -19.08
CA GLY A 10 13.81 -0.35 -19.73
C GLY A 10 13.31 0.01 -21.12
N LEU A 11 12.87 -0.96 -21.93
CA LEU A 11 12.34 -0.75 -23.28
C LEU A 11 10.98 -0.02 -23.30
N LEU A 12 10.14 -0.19 -22.28
CA LEU A 12 8.90 0.59 -22.12
C LEU A 12 9.13 1.99 -21.55
N ALA A 13 10.21 2.19 -20.79
CA ALA A 13 10.62 3.52 -20.31
C ALA A 13 11.30 4.37 -21.40
N THR A 14 11.84 3.74 -22.45
CA THR A 14 12.42 4.40 -23.62
C THR A 14 11.38 4.83 -24.66
N ASP A 15 10.10 4.52 -24.46
CA ASP A 15 9.04 5.08 -25.30
C ASP A 15 8.98 6.59 -25.01
N ALA A 16 9.52 7.39 -25.92
CA ALA A 16 9.79 8.82 -25.72
C ALA A 16 8.51 9.61 -25.36
N ASP A 17 7.35 9.07 -25.72
CA ASP A 17 6.03 9.66 -25.51
C ASP A 17 5.33 9.21 -24.22
N ALA A 18 5.92 8.29 -23.43
CA ALA A 18 5.33 7.88 -22.17
C ALA A 18 5.28 9.07 -21.19
N ARG A 19 4.07 9.42 -20.72
CA ARG A 19 3.84 10.54 -19.79
C ARG A 19 4.76 10.40 -18.56
N PRO A 20 5.32 11.50 -18.03
CA PRO A 20 6.27 11.47 -16.91
C PRO A 20 5.72 10.82 -15.62
N SER A 21 4.40 10.80 -15.42
CA SER A 21 3.73 10.08 -14.33
C SER A 21 3.85 8.55 -14.48
N VAL A 22 3.69 8.02 -15.69
CA VAL A 22 3.83 6.59 -16.01
C VAL A 22 5.28 6.14 -15.87
N ARG A 23 6.25 6.98 -16.27
CA ARG A 23 7.67 6.70 -16.03
C ARG A 23 8.02 6.67 -14.55
N ARG A 24 7.50 7.62 -13.76
CA ARG A 24 7.69 7.63 -12.31
C ARG A 24 7.10 6.40 -11.63
N LEU A 25 5.94 5.94 -12.08
CA LEU A 25 5.34 4.67 -11.65
C LEU A 25 6.22 3.46 -11.96
N HIS A 26 6.73 3.37 -13.19
CA HIS A 26 7.62 2.27 -13.57
C HIS A 26 8.91 2.30 -12.76
N TRP A 27 9.43 3.48 -12.46
CA TRP A 27 10.62 3.65 -11.64
C TRP A 27 10.39 3.24 -10.19
N THR A 28 9.26 3.64 -9.57
CA THR A 28 8.90 3.18 -8.23
C THR A 28 8.67 1.66 -8.19
N TYR A 29 8.06 1.09 -9.22
CA TYR A 29 7.90 -0.36 -9.37
C TYR A 29 9.25 -1.09 -9.54
N ASN A 30 10.17 -0.55 -10.35
CA ASN A 30 11.48 -1.16 -10.57
C ASN A 30 12.36 -1.09 -9.31
N MET A 31 12.35 0.05 -8.59
CA MET A 31 12.97 0.15 -7.27
C MET A 31 12.39 -0.89 -6.30
N TRP A 32 11.08 -1.11 -6.37
CA TRP A 32 10.40 -2.11 -5.58
C TRP A 32 10.77 -3.56 -5.94
N CYS A 33 10.88 -3.92 -7.22
CA CYS A 33 11.36 -5.26 -7.60
C CYS A 33 12.82 -5.52 -7.19
N GLY A 34 13.68 -4.50 -7.30
CA GLY A 34 15.07 -4.58 -6.80
C GLY A 34 15.14 -4.77 -5.28
N SER A 35 14.21 -4.14 -4.56
CA SER A 35 14.14 -4.18 -3.09
C SER A 35 13.82 -5.56 -2.51
N LEU A 36 12.93 -6.32 -3.15
CA LEU A 36 12.58 -7.67 -2.73
C LEU A 36 13.78 -8.61 -2.82
N SER A 37 14.57 -8.52 -3.89
CA SER A 37 15.79 -9.34 -4.03
C SER A 37 16.84 -9.01 -2.97
N GLY A 38 17.03 -7.73 -2.61
CA GLY A 38 17.98 -7.33 -1.58
C GLY A 38 17.61 -7.85 -0.20
N MET A 39 16.32 -7.79 0.13
CA MET A 39 15.79 -8.27 1.42
C MET A 39 15.97 -9.79 1.59
N TRP A 40 15.74 -10.59 0.55
CA TRP A 40 15.98 -12.04 0.59
C TRP A 40 17.45 -12.39 0.78
N ILE A 41 18.36 -11.66 0.12
CA ILE A 41 19.81 -11.86 0.26
C ILE A 41 20.25 -11.55 1.70
N TYR A 42 19.69 -10.52 2.34
CA TYR A 42 19.97 -10.19 3.73
C TYR A 42 19.64 -11.33 4.68
N TYR A 43 18.44 -11.91 4.53
CA TYR A 43 17.98 -12.95 5.44
C TYR A 43 18.79 -14.23 5.34
N VAL A 44 19.14 -14.63 4.12
CA VAL A 44 20.01 -15.79 3.89
C VAL A 44 21.41 -15.54 4.46
N TRP A 45 21.95 -14.32 4.30
CA TRP A 45 23.27 -13.96 4.80
C TRP A 45 23.31 -13.88 6.34
N GLY A 46 22.34 -13.23 6.98
CA GLY A 46 22.21 -13.20 8.44
C GLY A 46 22.13 -14.61 9.03
N PHE A 47 21.27 -15.46 8.46
CA PHE A 47 21.11 -16.84 8.94
C PHE A 47 22.44 -17.63 8.86
N SER A 48 23.18 -17.46 7.76
CA SER A 48 24.47 -18.14 7.57
C SER A 48 25.56 -17.70 8.56
N THR A 49 25.52 -16.45 9.03
CA THR A 49 26.53 -15.90 9.95
C THR A 49 26.27 -16.28 11.41
N LEU A 50 25.00 -16.40 11.81
CA LEU A 50 24.61 -16.75 13.19
C LEU A 50 24.55 -18.26 13.45
N ALA A 51 24.26 -19.08 12.43
CA ALA A 51 24.36 -20.55 12.53
C ALA A 51 25.79 -21.02 12.90
N GLY A 52 26.81 -20.24 12.57
CA GLY A 52 28.20 -20.50 12.95
C GLY A 52 28.56 -20.20 14.41
N ALA A 53 27.69 -19.52 15.18
CA ALA A 53 28.00 -19.01 16.53
C ALA A 53 27.47 -19.85 17.71
N GLY A 54 26.85 -21.02 17.45
CA GLY A 54 26.39 -21.94 18.50
C GLY A 54 25.15 -21.48 19.30
N GLN A 55 24.61 -20.29 19.05
CA GLN A 55 23.36 -19.79 19.67
C GLN A 55 22.11 -20.16 18.85
N ILE A 56 21.90 -21.45 18.63
CA ILE A 56 20.88 -21.97 17.72
C ILE A 56 19.46 -21.54 18.15
N GLN A 57 19.20 -21.43 19.46
CA GLN A 57 17.86 -21.18 19.99
C GLN A 57 17.43 -19.70 19.87
N LEU A 58 18.34 -18.77 20.18
CA LEU A 58 18.13 -17.32 19.98
C LEU A 58 18.03 -17.00 18.49
N ALA A 59 18.92 -17.62 17.69
CA ALA A 59 18.86 -17.53 16.24
C ALA A 59 17.52 -18.09 15.72
N LEU A 60 17.01 -19.23 16.19
CA LEU A 60 15.73 -19.75 15.72
C LEU A 60 14.55 -18.82 16.02
N GLN A 61 14.53 -18.15 17.18
CA GLN A 61 13.47 -17.18 17.52
C GLN A 61 13.54 -15.92 16.66
N GLU A 62 14.72 -15.31 16.55
CA GLU A 62 14.92 -14.10 15.73
C GLU A 62 14.71 -14.40 14.24
N TYR A 63 15.23 -15.53 13.73
CA TYR A 63 15.06 -15.93 12.34
C TYR A 63 13.67 -16.47 12.02
N GLY A 64 12.95 -17.05 12.98
CA GLY A 64 11.56 -17.45 12.78
C GLY A 64 10.69 -16.26 12.39
N GLY A 65 10.85 -15.14 13.10
CA GLY A 65 10.19 -13.88 12.74
C GLY A 65 10.61 -13.32 11.40
N LEU A 66 11.92 -13.30 11.12
CA LEU A 66 12.45 -12.81 9.85
C LEU A 66 12.02 -13.67 8.65
N LEU A 67 11.93 -14.99 8.80
CA LEU A 67 11.51 -15.92 7.75
C LEU A 67 10.01 -15.79 7.48
N VAL A 68 9.19 -15.57 8.51
CA VAL A 68 7.78 -15.22 8.37
C VAL A 68 7.63 -13.88 7.62
N MET A 69 8.39 -12.86 8.01
CA MET A 69 8.41 -11.56 7.31
C MET A 69 8.85 -11.67 5.85
N ALA A 70 9.87 -12.49 5.57
CA ALA A 70 10.36 -12.78 4.23
C ALA A 70 9.30 -13.51 3.39
N ALA A 71 8.62 -14.51 3.96
CA ALA A 71 7.54 -15.24 3.32
C ALA A 71 6.37 -14.30 2.98
N PHE A 72 5.93 -13.46 3.93
CA PHE A 72 4.89 -12.45 3.68
C PHE A 72 5.31 -11.48 2.58
N SER A 73 6.53 -10.95 2.65
CA SER A 73 7.08 -10.05 1.64
C SER A 73 7.17 -10.71 0.27
N GLY A 74 7.54 -12.00 0.21
CA GLY A 74 7.58 -12.80 -1.00
C GLY A 74 6.19 -13.02 -1.62
N ILE A 75 5.21 -13.42 -0.82
CA ILE A 75 3.81 -13.59 -1.27
C ILE A 75 3.28 -12.26 -1.81
N LEU A 76 3.48 -11.18 -1.05
CA LEU A 76 3.02 -9.84 -1.41
C LEU A 76 3.74 -9.32 -2.67
N GLY A 77 5.03 -9.65 -2.81
CA GLY A 77 5.84 -9.45 -4.01
C GLY A 77 5.29 -10.17 -5.24
N VAL A 78 4.87 -11.43 -5.10
CA VAL A 78 4.24 -12.17 -6.19
C VAL A 78 2.90 -11.53 -6.56
N LEU A 79 2.07 -11.17 -5.58
CA LEU A 79 0.76 -10.54 -5.80
C LEU A 79 0.90 -9.21 -6.53
N LEU A 80 1.78 -8.33 -6.08
CA LEU A 80 2.02 -7.04 -6.73
C LEU A 80 2.65 -7.22 -8.11
N ARG A 81 3.55 -8.19 -8.31
CA ARG A 81 4.05 -8.51 -9.65
C ARG A 81 2.94 -8.96 -10.60
N GLN A 82 1.96 -9.72 -10.11
CA GLN A 82 0.78 -10.08 -10.91
C GLN A 82 -0.08 -8.84 -11.24
N GLN A 83 -0.18 -7.87 -10.31
CA GLN A 83 -0.95 -6.65 -10.53
C GLN A 83 -0.27 -5.66 -11.50
N TYR A 84 1.05 -5.56 -11.44
CA TYR A 84 1.87 -4.60 -12.19
C TYR A 84 2.57 -5.19 -13.42
N GLY A 85 2.43 -6.49 -13.67
CA GLY A 85 2.91 -7.11 -14.90
C GLY A 85 2.21 -6.56 -16.14
N PRO A 86 2.69 -6.86 -17.37
CA PRO A 86 2.12 -6.32 -18.60
C PRO A 86 0.66 -6.73 -18.82
N SER A 87 0.27 -7.88 -18.28
CA SER A 87 -1.10 -8.39 -18.27
C SER A 87 -1.89 -8.01 -17.02
N GLY A 88 -1.24 -7.35 -16.06
CA GLY A 88 -1.75 -7.06 -14.73
C GLY A 88 -2.91 -6.07 -14.72
N GLY A 89 -3.74 -6.17 -13.68
CA GLY A 89 -4.95 -5.35 -13.54
C GLY A 89 -4.66 -3.86 -13.46
N VAL A 90 -3.58 -3.47 -12.78
CA VAL A 90 -3.23 -2.06 -12.55
C VAL A 90 -2.73 -1.40 -13.84
N VAL A 91 -1.91 -2.09 -14.65
CA VAL A 91 -1.42 -1.55 -15.92
C VAL A 91 -2.57 -1.35 -16.92
N LYS A 92 -3.48 -2.31 -17.01
CA LYS A 92 -4.69 -2.16 -17.86
C LYS A 92 -5.54 -0.99 -17.42
N LEU A 93 -5.77 -0.86 -16.10
CA LEU A 93 -6.52 0.24 -15.53
C LEU A 93 -5.84 1.60 -15.79
N LEU A 94 -4.52 1.67 -15.60
CA LEU A 94 -3.73 2.87 -15.90
C LEU A 94 -3.84 3.27 -17.38
N ASN A 95 -3.79 2.31 -18.30
CA ASN A 95 -3.93 2.59 -19.73
C ASN A 95 -5.34 3.08 -20.06
N GLU A 96 -6.38 2.45 -19.51
CA GLU A 96 -7.77 2.90 -19.67
C GLU A 96 -7.97 4.33 -19.15
N VAL A 97 -7.28 4.70 -18.07
CA VAL A 97 -7.35 6.02 -17.45
C VAL A 97 -6.48 7.04 -18.15
N ALA A 98 -5.31 6.65 -18.67
CA ALA A 98 -4.45 7.54 -19.44
C ALA A 98 -5.16 8.06 -20.69
N LEU A 99 -6.07 7.25 -21.23
CA LEU A 99 -6.99 7.59 -22.32
C LEU A 99 -8.20 8.43 -21.85
N ALA A 100 -8.49 8.48 -20.55
CA ALA A 100 -9.53 9.31 -19.98
C ALA A 100 -8.97 10.69 -19.56
N ASP A 101 -9.82 11.73 -19.55
CA ASP A 101 -9.49 13.07 -19.00
C ASP A 101 -9.29 13.08 -17.46
N PHE A 102 -8.44 12.19 -16.96
CA PHE A 102 -8.09 12.11 -15.55
C PHE A 102 -6.98 13.11 -15.23
N SER A 103 -7.16 13.91 -14.18
CA SER A 103 -6.14 14.85 -13.71
C SER A 103 -5.07 14.12 -12.91
N TRP A 104 -3.88 13.99 -13.49
CA TRP A 104 -2.74 13.31 -12.86
C TRP A 104 -2.06 14.14 -11.76
N ALA A 105 -2.39 15.43 -11.64
CA ALA A 105 -1.72 16.35 -10.72
C ALA A 105 -1.82 15.90 -9.24
N SER A 106 -2.98 15.38 -8.82
CA SER A 106 -3.18 14.90 -7.45
C SER A 106 -2.37 13.63 -7.15
N LEU A 107 -2.27 12.72 -8.13
CA LEU A 107 -1.46 11.50 -8.01
C LEU A 107 0.03 11.79 -8.00
N ASP A 108 0.48 12.73 -8.85
CA ASP A 108 1.88 13.14 -8.92
C ASP A 108 2.34 13.80 -7.62
N LEU A 109 1.48 14.62 -7.00
CA LEU A 109 1.75 15.22 -5.69
C LEU A 109 1.92 14.14 -4.62
N TRP A 110 1.05 13.13 -4.60
CA TRP A 110 1.15 12.01 -3.67
C TRP A 110 2.37 11.14 -3.93
N ALA A 111 2.68 10.83 -5.19
CA ALA A 111 3.87 10.08 -5.56
C ALA A 111 5.14 10.82 -5.11
N SER A 112 5.20 12.13 -5.32
CA SER A 112 6.30 12.98 -4.86
C SER A 112 6.44 12.95 -3.34
N ARG A 113 5.33 13.05 -2.59
CA ARG A 113 5.35 12.95 -1.12
C ARG A 113 5.83 11.59 -0.65
N CYS A 114 5.37 10.50 -1.26
CA CYS A 114 5.85 9.15 -0.95
C CYS A 114 7.35 9.01 -1.22
N LEU A 115 7.85 9.54 -2.34
CA LEU A 115 9.28 9.54 -2.67
C LEU A 115 10.11 10.34 -1.65
N VAL A 116 9.66 11.55 -1.29
CA VAL A 116 10.35 12.37 -0.27
C VAL A 116 10.35 11.66 1.07
N MET A 117 9.22 11.09 1.50
CA MET A 117 9.12 10.38 2.78
C MET A 117 10.01 9.13 2.80
N SER A 118 10.03 8.35 1.71
CA SER A 118 10.95 7.23 1.55
C SER A 118 12.41 7.66 1.66
N ALA A 119 12.80 8.75 0.99
CA ALA A 119 14.15 9.28 1.03
C ALA A 119 14.54 9.77 2.44
N SER A 120 13.64 10.48 3.12
CA SER A 120 13.83 10.96 4.49
C SER A 120 13.96 9.82 5.50
N LEU A 121 13.12 8.78 5.38
CA LEU A 121 13.18 7.60 6.24
C LEU A 121 14.47 6.81 6.00
N LEU A 122 14.88 6.63 4.74
CA LEU A 122 16.17 6.02 4.42
C LEU A 122 17.32 6.80 5.09
N ALA A 123 17.35 8.12 4.96
CA ALA A 123 18.36 8.97 5.58
C ALA A 123 18.35 8.84 7.12
N LEU A 124 17.19 8.83 7.76
CA LEU A 124 17.06 8.69 9.20
C LEU A 124 17.58 7.34 9.70
N VAL A 125 17.25 6.25 9.02
CA VAL A 125 17.74 4.92 9.40
C VAL A 125 19.26 4.83 9.17
N VAL A 126 19.82 5.47 8.12
CA VAL A 126 21.28 5.56 7.92
C VAL A 126 21.93 6.25 9.11
N CYS A 127 21.40 7.41 9.51
CA CYS A 127 21.91 8.18 10.65
C CYS A 127 21.82 7.39 11.97
N ALA A 128 20.72 6.69 12.22
CA ALA A 128 20.55 5.88 13.42
C ALA A 128 21.55 4.72 13.46
N ALA A 129 21.70 4.00 12.36
CA ALA A 129 22.60 2.85 12.28
C ALA A 129 24.07 3.26 12.40
N THR A 130 24.47 4.37 11.77
CA THR A 130 25.81 4.95 11.92
C THR A 130 26.08 5.46 13.33
N SER A 131 25.08 6.04 14.00
CA SER A 131 25.19 6.48 15.40
C SER A 131 25.37 5.30 16.36
N ILE A 132 24.58 4.23 16.16
CA ILE A 132 24.74 2.98 16.92
C ILE A 132 26.14 2.41 16.70
N HIS A 133 26.65 2.41 15.46
CA HIS A 133 28.02 2.00 15.17
C HIS A 133 29.01 2.72 16.04
N PHE A 134 29.02 4.05 15.91
CA PHE A 134 29.99 4.90 16.53
C PHE A 134 29.93 4.70 18.04
N SER A 135 28.73 4.62 18.63
CA SER A 135 28.60 4.35 20.06
C SER A 135 29.18 2.99 20.49
N SER A 136 29.03 1.95 19.66
CA SER A 136 29.52 0.60 19.95
C SER A 136 31.03 0.44 19.73
N THR A 137 31.62 1.12 18.74
CA THR A 137 33.05 1.01 18.40
C THR A 137 33.91 2.08 19.07
N SER A 138 33.38 3.27 19.36
CA SER A 138 34.16 4.32 20.03
C SER A 138 34.38 4.03 21.51
N TRP A 139 33.55 3.18 22.14
CA TRP A 139 33.67 2.83 23.56
C TRP A 139 34.62 1.66 23.84
N THR A 140 34.87 0.78 22.88
CA THR A 140 35.73 -0.40 23.07
C THR A 140 37.22 -0.13 22.83
N HIS A 141 37.59 1.04 22.30
CA HIS A 141 38.98 1.38 21.95
C HIS A 141 39.85 1.91 23.10
N ILE A 142 39.38 1.92 24.36
CA ILE A 142 40.19 2.40 25.49
C ILE A 142 40.96 1.26 26.21
N GLU A 143 40.65 -0.03 26.01
CA GLU A 143 41.34 -1.10 26.74
C GLU A 143 41.93 -2.23 25.88
N ARG A 144 43.24 -2.08 25.64
CA ARG A 144 44.30 -3.12 25.55
C ARG A 144 44.53 -3.90 24.24
N ASP A 145 45.75 -3.69 23.73
CA ASP A 145 46.75 -4.65 23.25
C ASP A 145 46.52 -5.46 21.94
N GLY A 146 47.08 -4.94 20.85
CA GLY A 146 48.09 -5.60 19.98
C GLY A 146 47.74 -6.85 19.16
N GLN A 147 46.92 -7.79 19.65
CA GLN A 147 46.56 -9.04 18.96
C GLN A 147 45.15 -9.02 18.31
N ARG A 148 44.40 -7.91 18.46
CA ARG A 148 43.00 -7.74 18.02
C ARG A 148 42.80 -7.19 16.59
N VAL A 149 43.86 -6.85 15.86
CA VAL A 149 43.73 -6.15 14.56
C VAL A 149 42.89 -6.92 13.53
N PHE A 150 42.93 -8.26 13.55
CA PHE A 150 42.06 -9.08 12.69
C PHE A 150 40.63 -9.26 13.24
N SER A 151 40.40 -9.18 14.56
CA SER A 151 39.04 -9.20 15.11
C SER A 151 38.32 -7.88 14.84
N ASP A 152 39.01 -6.75 14.92
CA ASP A 152 38.41 -5.43 14.72
C ASP A 152 38.00 -5.20 13.26
N VAL A 153 38.79 -5.67 12.30
CA VAL A 153 38.41 -5.62 10.88
C VAL A 153 37.20 -6.53 10.61
N ILE A 154 37.16 -7.73 11.19
CA ILE A 154 36.02 -8.65 11.01
C ILE A 154 34.76 -8.11 11.70
N GLU A 155 34.86 -7.51 12.89
CA GLU A 155 33.74 -6.88 13.58
C GLU A 155 33.26 -5.62 12.85
N THR A 156 34.17 -4.79 12.34
CA THR A 156 33.83 -3.63 11.52
C THR A 156 33.15 -4.05 10.23
N VAL A 157 33.67 -5.09 9.55
CA VAL A 157 33.04 -5.64 8.32
C VAL A 157 31.68 -6.24 8.63
N ARG A 158 31.54 -7.01 9.72
CA ARG A 158 30.24 -7.56 10.16
C ARG A 158 29.25 -6.46 10.49
N PHE A 159 29.71 -5.40 11.14
CA PHE A 159 28.91 -4.25 11.47
C PHE A 159 28.48 -3.48 10.22
N VAL A 160 29.43 -3.13 9.35
CA VAL A 160 29.15 -2.40 8.11
C VAL A 160 28.20 -3.22 7.25
N ALA A 161 28.36 -4.53 7.21
CA ALA A 161 27.46 -5.42 6.50
C ALA A 161 26.09 -5.56 7.21
N SER A 162 26.01 -5.67 8.54
CA SER A 162 24.72 -5.72 9.26
C SER A 162 23.95 -4.40 9.13
N VAL A 163 24.63 -3.27 9.21
CA VAL A 163 24.03 -1.95 9.01
C VAL A 163 23.65 -1.72 7.57
N SER A 164 24.56 -1.91 6.61
CA SER A 164 24.24 -1.65 5.19
C SER A 164 23.07 -2.52 4.74
N VAL A 165 23.02 -3.78 5.16
CA VAL A 165 21.98 -4.70 4.72
C VAL A 165 20.70 -4.58 5.56
N GLY A 166 20.79 -4.34 6.86
CA GLY A 166 19.63 -4.06 7.73
C GLY A 166 18.93 -2.74 7.36
N LEU A 167 19.70 -1.68 7.15
CA LEU A 167 19.24 -0.39 6.67
C LEU A 167 18.52 -0.52 5.33
N SER A 168 19.14 -1.23 4.39
CA SER A 168 18.58 -1.51 3.07
C SER A 168 17.23 -2.21 3.22
N SER A 169 17.15 -3.23 4.09
CA SER A 169 15.91 -3.99 4.34
C SER A 169 14.79 -3.14 4.95
N VAL A 170 15.10 -2.25 5.90
CA VAL A 170 14.12 -1.33 6.51
C VAL A 170 13.63 -0.31 5.49
N ALA A 171 14.54 0.32 4.74
CA ALA A 171 14.17 1.25 3.68
C ALA A 171 13.34 0.58 2.58
N HIS A 172 13.64 -0.67 2.26
CA HIS A 172 12.86 -1.48 1.34
C HIS A 172 11.45 -1.77 1.88
N CYS A 173 11.33 -2.10 3.17
CA CYS A 173 10.04 -2.26 3.83
C CYS A 173 9.21 -0.98 3.74
N PHE A 174 9.76 0.19 4.10
CA PHE A 174 9.03 1.46 4.00
C PHE A 174 8.63 1.80 2.57
N ASN A 175 9.54 1.66 1.60
CA ASN A 175 9.22 1.84 0.18
C ASN A 175 8.08 0.94 -0.26
N PHE A 176 8.09 -0.31 0.21
CA PHE A 176 7.01 -1.25 0.00
C PHE A 176 5.68 -0.72 0.59
N LEU A 177 5.70 -0.18 1.82
CA LEU A 177 4.49 0.36 2.45
C LEU A 177 3.93 1.55 1.65
N PHE A 178 4.80 2.50 1.31
CA PHE A 178 4.42 3.67 0.52
C PHE A 178 3.88 3.29 -0.86
N ALA A 179 4.56 2.40 -1.59
CA ALA A 179 4.11 1.96 -2.91
C ALA A 179 2.72 1.32 -2.84
N SER A 180 2.47 0.52 -1.81
CA SER A 180 1.17 -0.12 -1.63
C SER A 180 0.08 0.88 -1.28
N THR A 181 0.30 1.76 -0.31
CA THR A 181 -0.66 2.81 0.05
C THR A 181 -0.93 3.75 -1.13
N TRP A 182 0.10 4.09 -1.89
CA TRP A 182 -0.03 4.86 -3.13
C TRP A 182 -0.88 4.11 -4.17
N THR A 183 -0.69 2.80 -4.31
CA THR A 183 -1.52 1.96 -5.20
C THR A 183 -2.99 1.99 -4.79
N MET A 184 -3.28 1.89 -3.49
CA MET A 184 -4.65 1.98 -2.97
C MET A 184 -5.27 3.35 -3.27
N TYR A 185 -4.50 4.41 -3.02
CA TYR A 185 -4.93 5.78 -3.30
C TYR A 185 -5.19 6.01 -4.79
N LEU A 186 -4.33 5.46 -5.66
CA LEU A 186 -4.55 5.46 -7.10
C LEU A 186 -5.88 4.78 -7.43
N VAL A 187 -6.06 3.51 -7.06
CA VAL A 187 -7.28 2.75 -7.39
C VAL A 187 -8.52 3.45 -6.87
N ALA A 188 -8.49 3.97 -5.64
CA ALA A 188 -9.59 4.73 -5.05
C ALA A 188 -9.90 6.01 -5.84
N SER A 189 -8.88 6.78 -6.23
CA SER A 189 -9.04 7.99 -7.03
C SER A 189 -9.64 7.70 -8.40
N LEU A 190 -9.24 6.58 -9.01
CA LEU A 190 -9.79 6.12 -10.29
C LEU A 190 -11.27 5.73 -10.15
N HIS A 191 -11.64 5.03 -9.07
CA HIS A 191 -13.04 4.70 -8.79
C HIS A 191 -13.88 5.95 -8.62
N ARG A 192 -13.38 6.91 -7.84
CA ARG A 192 -14.05 8.20 -7.64
C ARG A 192 -14.26 8.94 -8.97
N HIS A 193 -13.26 8.91 -9.85
CA HIS A 193 -13.36 9.52 -11.18
C HIS A 193 -14.38 8.82 -12.08
N ASP A 194 -14.40 7.50 -12.11
CA ASP A 194 -15.36 6.74 -12.90
C ASP A 194 -16.80 6.99 -12.44
N ILE A 195 -17.03 7.03 -11.12
CA ILE A 195 -18.33 7.36 -10.52
C ILE A 195 -18.73 8.81 -10.89
N ARG A 196 -17.78 9.75 -10.83
CA ARG A 196 -18.02 11.14 -11.21
C ARG A 196 -18.39 11.27 -12.69
N LYS A 197 -17.65 10.60 -13.58
CA LYS A 197 -17.91 10.62 -15.02
C LYS A 197 -19.25 9.96 -15.34
N TYR A 198 -19.57 8.83 -14.70
CA TYR A 198 -20.88 8.21 -14.77
C TYR A 198 -21.97 9.21 -14.42
N MET A 199 -21.82 9.90 -13.29
CA MET A 199 -22.80 10.86 -12.79
C MET A 199 -22.99 12.05 -13.75
N GLN A 200 -21.90 12.62 -14.25
CA GLN A 200 -21.95 13.71 -15.23
C GLN A 200 -22.64 13.28 -16.53
N GLN A 201 -22.32 12.09 -17.03
CA GLN A 201 -22.94 11.56 -18.25
C GLN A 201 -24.42 11.22 -18.03
N PHE A 202 -24.77 10.69 -16.86
CA PHE A 202 -26.14 10.42 -16.46
C PHE A 202 -26.98 11.71 -16.46
N LEU A 203 -26.51 12.75 -15.78
CA LEU A 203 -27.20 14.04 -15.73
C LEU A 203 -27.30 14.70 -17.10
N ALA A 204 -26.22 14.67 -17.89
CA ALA A 204 -26.23 15.21 -19.26
C ALA A 204 -27.21 14.45 -20.18
N LEU A 205 -27.38 13.15 -19.98
CA LEU A 205 -28.38 12.35 -20.70
C LEU A 205 -29.81 12.70 -20.26
N LEU A 206 -30.02 13.01 -18.98
CA LEU A 206 -31.32 13.46 -18.47
C LEU A 206 -31.69 14.87 -18.96
N GLU A 207 -30.70 15.76 -19.11
CA GLU A 207 -30.90 17.12 -19.63
C GLU A 207 -31.22 17.13 -21.12
N LYS A 208 -30.58 16.24 -21.89
CA LYS A 208 -30.85 16.08 -23.32
C LYS A 208 -32.21 15.41 -23.50
N ARG A 209 -33.22 16.20 -23.87
CA ARG A 209 -34.54 15.70 -24.29
C ARG A 209 -34.42 14.90 -25.59
N GLY A 210 -34.04 13.63 -25.47
CA GLY A 210 -33.96 12.66 -26.56
C GLY A 210 -35.08 11.63 -26.50
N GLU A 211 -35.12 10.74 -27.49
CA GLU A 211 -36.04 9.61 -27.51
C GLU A 211 -35.82 8.72 -26.27
N VAL A 212 -36.92 8.37 -25.58
CA VAL A 212 -36.88 7.63 -24.31
C VAL A 212 -36.18 6.28 -24.46
N SER A 213 -36.50 5.55 -25.53
CA SER A 213 -35.93 4.24 -25.88
C SER A 213 -34.40 4.29 -26.01
N LEU A 214 -33.89 5.29 -26.73
CA LEU A 214 -32.47 5.49 -26.99
C LEU A 214 -31.73 5.91 -25.72
N THR A 215 -32.34 6.79 -24.92
CA THR A 215 -31.76 7.28 -23.66
C THR A 215 -31.61 6.14 -22.65
N ILE A 216 -32.65 5.31 -22.49
CA ILE A 216 -32.60 4.12 -21.62
C ILE A 216 -31.50 3.15 -22.07
N ARG A 217 -31.38 2.89 -23.38
CA ARG A 217 -30.31 2.03 -23.91
C ARG A 217 -28.91 2.60 -23.62
N HIS A 218 -28.74 3.92 -23.72
CA HIS A 218 -27.46 4.56 -23.39
C HIS A 218 -27.15 4.50 -21.90
N LEU A 219 -28.13 4.77 -21.04
CA LEU A 219 -28.02 4.65 -19.59
C LEU A 219 -27.64 3.23 -19.17
N HIS A 220 -28.33 2.22 -19.72
CA HIS A 220 -28.02 0.82 -19.44
C HIS A 220 -26.61 0.43 -19.87
N ARG A 221 -26.17 0.87 -21.07
CA ARG A 221 -24.81 0.59 -21.55
C ARG A 221 -23.77 1.26 -20.67
N LEU A 222 -24.00 2.51 -20.29
CA LEU A 222 -23.14 3.29 -19.42
C LEU A 222 -22.99 2.59 -18.05
N GLU A 223 -24.10 2.23 -17.43
CA GLU A 223 -24.12 1.53 -16.15
C GLU A 223 -23.46 0.16 -16.23
N HIS A 224 -23.72 -0.61 -17.29
CA HIS A 224 -23.08 -1.91 -17.49
C HIS A 224 -21.56 -1.77 -17.64
N THR A 225 -21.08 -0.79 -18.41
CA THR A 225 -19.65 -0.55 -18.59
C THR A 225 -18.97 -0.12 -17.29
N VAL A 226 -19.58 0.80 -16.52
CA VAL A 226 -19.04 1.27 -15.23
C VAL A 226 -19.11 0.15 -14.19
N GLY A 227 -20.25 -0.52 -14.07
CA GLY A 227 -20.46 -1.65 -13.16
C GLY A 227 -19.51 -2.80 -13.44
N HIS A 228 -19.21 -3.13 -14.71
CA HIS A 228 -18.22 -4.14 -15.05
C HIS A 228 -16.80 -3.72 -14.61
N ARG A 229 -16.41 -2.46 -14.82
CA ARG A 229 -15.10 -1.95 -14.37
C ARG A 229 -14.97 -1.96 -12.84
N LEU A 230 -16.01 -1.53 -12.12
CA LEU A 230 -16.05 -1.54 -10.66
C LEU A 230 -16.01 -2.97 -10.11
N ARG A 231 -16.79 -3.90 -10.66
CA ARG A 231 -16.77 -5.32 -10.26
C ARG A 231 -15.41 -5.95 -10.52
N ARG A 232 -14.79 -5.67 -11.67
CA ARG A 232 -13.45 -6.16 -12.00
C ARG A 232 -12.39 -5.62 -11.06
N SER A 233 -12.49 -4.35 -10.69
CA SER A 233 -11.61 -3.79 -9.67
C SER A 233 -11.81 -4.49 -8.34
N ASN A 234 -13.06 -4.64 -7.88
CA ASN A 234 -13.38 -5.29 -6.61
C ASN A 234 -12.97 -6.77 -6.58
N SER A 235 -13.12 -7.51 -7.70
CA SER A 235 -12.60 -8.88 -7.82
C SER A 235 -11.08 -8.92 -7.79
N ASN A 236 -10.42 -7.92 -8.36
CA ASN A 236 -8.98 -7.77 -8.27
C ASN A 236 -8.51 -7.38 -6.86
N MET A 237 -9.38 -6.93 -5.95
CA MET A 237 -8.99 -6.54 -4.59
C MET A 237 -8.63 -7.69 -3.64
N GLY A 238 -8.56 -8.94 -4.14
CA GLY A 238 -7.99 -10.04 -3.36
C GLY A 238 -6.61 -9.72 -2.78
N TRP A 239 -5.78 -8.96 -3.50
CA TRP A 239 -4.48 -8.51 -3.01
C TRP A 239 -4.59 -7.48 -1.87
N ILE A 240 -5.66 -6.68 -1.80
CA ILE A 240 -5.90 -5.75 -0.69
C ILE A 240 -6.17 -6.53 0.60
N ARG A 241 -6.95 -7.62 0.52
CA ARG A 241 -7.18 -8.49 1.68
C ARG A 241 -5.90 -9.15 2.13
N ALA A 242 -5.12 -9.68 1.19
CA ALA A 242 -3.81 -10.25 1.49
C ALA A 242 -2.84 -9.20 2.08
N PHE A 243 -2.89 -7.96 1.59
CA PHE A 243 -2.15 -6.83 2.12
C PHE A 243 -2.56 -6.52 3.55
N LEU A 244 -3.85 -6.32 3.83
CA LEU A 244 -4.36 -6.06 5.17
C LEU A 244 -4.04 -7.20 6.15
N LEU A 245 -4.18 -8.46 5.71
CA LEU A 245 -3.80 -9.62 6.50
C LEU A 245 -2.29 -9.68 6.76
N GLY A 246 -1.47 -9.36 5.76
CA GLY A 246 -0.03 -9.26 5.90
C GLY A 246 0.34 -8.21 6.96
N TYR A 247 -0.22 -7.01 6.87
CA TYR A 247 0.03 -5.93 7.83
C TYR A 247 -0.47 -6.25 9.23
N GLY A 248 -1.69 -6.79 9.35
CA GLY A 248 -2.23 -7.25 10.62
C GLY A 248 -1.35 -8.34 11.23
N GLY A 249 -0.86 -9.27 10.42
CA GLY A 249 0.09 -10.30 10.84
C GLY A 249 1.42 -9.74 11.32
N MET A 250 2.03 -8.81 10.57
CA MET A 250 3.27 -8.13 10.97
C MET A 250 3.07 -7.33 12.27
N ALA A 251 1.93 -6.65 12.41
CA ALA A 251 1.58 -5.92 13.62
C ALA A 251 1.41 -6.86 14.82
N LEU A 252 0.65 -7.95 14.69
CA LEU A 252 0.51 -8.95 15.75
C LEU A 252 1.85 -9.60 16.11
N PHE A 253 2.70 -9.86 15.12
CA PHE A 253 4.04 -10.38 15.35
C PHE A 253 4.90 -9.39 16.13
N ALA A 254 4.87 -8.09 15.80
CA ALA A 254 5.55 -7.06 16.57
C ALA A 254 5.07 -7.03 18.03
N LEU A 255 3.76 -7.19 18.28
CA LEU A 255 3.23 -7.25 19.66
C LEU A 255 3.66 -8.50 20.45
N SER A 256 4.09 -9.57 19.78
CA SER A 256 4.49 -10.82 20.44
C SER A 256 5.83 -10.74 21.18
N GLY A 257 6.63 -9.68 20.95
CA GLY A 257 7.85 -9.40 21.72
C GLY A 257 8.98 -10.43 21.54
N LEU A 258 8.97 -11.17 20.44
CA LEU A 258 9.81 -12.35 20.23
C LEU A 258 11.30 -12.08 19.88
N GLY A 259 11.82 -10.85 19.95
CA GLY A 259 13.26 -10.68 19.66
C GLY A 259 13.88 -9.28 19.62
N ALA A 260 13.24 -8.21 20.11
CA ALA A 260 13.82 -6.86 20.06
C ALA A 260 13.54 -6.06 21.35
N PRO A 261 14.28 -4.97 21.61
CA PRO A 261 13.92 -4.05 22.68
C PRO A 261 12.50 -3.52 22.45
N ALA A 262 11.68 -3.57 23.50
CA ALA A 262 10.24 -3.29 23.51
C ALA A 262 9.78 -2.13 22.62
N TRP A 263 10.56 -1.03 22.60
CA TRP A 263 10.22 0.19 21.89
C TRP A 263 10.25 0.04 20.36
N PHE A 264 11.12 -0.81 19.82
CA PHE A 264 11.25 -1.03 18.37
C PHE A 264 10.01 -1.75 17.83
N ASP A 265 9.54 -2.75 18.56
CA ASP A 265 8.31 -3.50 18.24
C ASP A 265 7.08 -2.60 18.25
N PHE A 266 6.93 -1.72 19.26
CA PHE A 266 5.83 -0.75 19.29
C PHE A 266 5.90 0.26 18.15
N ALA A 267 7.10 0.72 17.79
CA ALA A 267 7.28 1.63 16.66
C ALA A 267 6.88 0.96 15.33
N MET A 268 7.35 -0.27 15.10
CA MET A 268 7.01 -1.04 13.91
C MET A 268 5.51 -1.36 13.82
N PHE A 269 4.88 -1.71 14.95
CA PHE A 269 3.43 -1.87 15.03
C PHE A 269 2.71 -0.58 14.65
N SER A 270 3.07 0.55 15.28
CA SER A 270 2.44 1.85 15.04
C SER A 270 2.54 2.27 13.59
N ILE A 271 3.71 2.08 12.97
CA ILE A 271 3.95 2.32 11.54
C ILE A 271 3.01 1.45 10.70
N CYS A 272 3.03 0.12 10.87
CA CYS A 272 2.23 -0.80 10.08
C CYS A 272 0.73 -0.46 10.16
N VAL A 273 0.23 -0.25 11.38
CA VAL A 273 -1.17 0.09 11.64
C VAL A 273 -1.53 1.44 11.01
N SER A 274 -0.65 2.44 11.10
CA SER A 274 -0.87 3.75 10.46
C SER A 274 -0.99 3.65 8.94
N PHE A 275 -0.11 2.88 8.29
CA PHE A 275 -0.18 2.64 6.85
C PHE A 275 -1.42 1.84 6.44
N MET A 276 -1.81 0.85 7.24
CA MET A 276 -3.05 0.10 7.06
C MET A 276 -4.27 1.03 7.08
N PHE A 277 -4.36 1.92 8.07
CA PHE A 277 -5.45 2.89 8.15
C PHE A 277 -5.40 3.94 7.05
N ALA A 278 -4.22 4.41 6.65
CA ALA A 278 -4.08 5.31 5.50
C ALA A 278 -4.61 4.67 4.20
N ALA A 279 -4.27 3.39 3.98
CA ALA A 279 -4.80 2.62 2.87
C ALA A 279 -6.33 2.46 2.95
N LEU A 280 -6.86 2.05 4.11
CA LEU A 280 -8.31 1.89 4.32
C LEU A 280 -9.06 3.21 4.16
N ALA A 281 -8.52 4.33 4.65
CA ALA A 281 -9.11 5.65 4.52
C ALA A 281 -9.25 6.06 3.05
N SER A 282 -8.22 5.81 2.23
CA SER A 282 -8.29 6.10 0.79
C SER A 282 -9.42 5.34 0.10
N LEU A 283 -9.60 4.06 0.45
CA LEU A 283 -10.69 3.22 -0.06
C LEU A 283 -12.05 3.71 0.46
N ALA A 284 -12.12 4.08 1.73
CA ALA A 284 -13.34 4.57 2.38
C ALA A 284 -13.87 5.86 1.74
N CYS A 285 -12.99 6.76 1.29
CA CYS A 285 -13.38 7.99 0.61
C CYS A 285 -14.21 7.75 -0.66
N VAL A 286 -14.15 6.55 -1.27
CA VAL A 286 -14.99 6.22 -2.44
C VAL A 286 -16.43 5.98 -2.01
N ALA A 287 -16.64 5.27 -0.89
CA ALA A 287 -17.98 5.06 -0.34
C ALA A 287 -18.60 6.38 0.11
N ASP A 288 -17.83 7.20 0.83
CA ASP A 288 -18.24 8.54 1.24
C ASP A 288 -18.55 9.44 0.06
N TYR A 289 -17.77 9.38 -1.03
CA TYR A 289 -18.08 10.16 -2.24
C TYR A 289 -19.45 9.80 -2.80
N LEU A 290 -19.78 8.51 -2.81
CA LEU A 290 -21.05 8.05 -3.31
C LEU A 290 -22.19 8.50 -2.37
N GLU A 291 -22.03 8.34 -1.06
CA GLU A 291 -23.04 8.70 -0.07
C GLU A 291 -23.26 10.22 0.04
N LEU A 292 -22.19 11.02 0.06
CA LEU A 292 -22.22 12.44 0.37
C LEU A 292 -22.31 13.34 -0.87
N ASP A 293 -21.75 12.92 -2.01
CA ASP A 293 -21.74 13.75 -3.23
C ASP A 293 -22.73 13.21 -4.28
N VAL A 294 -22.78 11.90 -4.55
CA VAL A 294 -23.58 11.33 -5.65
C VAL A 294 -25.05 11.20 -5.29
N ILE A 295 -25.39 10.61 -4.14
CA ILE A 295 -26.80 10.44 -3.74
C ILE A 295 -27.51 11.80 -3.63
N PRO A 296 -26.95 12.83 -2.96
CA PRO A 296 -27.63 14.11 -2.85
C PRO A 296 -27.79 14.84 -4.19
N SER A 297 -26.80 14.74 -5.09
CA SER A 297 -26.92 15.36 -6.42
C SER A 297 -27.98 14.69 -7.30
N MET A 298 -28.22 13.39 -7.15
CA MET A 298 -29.35 12.69 -7.76
C MET A 298 -30.70 13.01 -7.10
N HIS A 299 -30.70 13.42 -5.83
CA HIS A 299 -31.91 13.73 -5.06
C HIS A 299 -32.39 15.18 -5.27
N THR A 300 -31.84 15.89 -6.26
CA THR A 300 -32.33 17.22 -6.63
C THR A 300 -33.70 17.10 -7.31
N PRO A 301 -34.63 18.06 -7.08
CA PRO A 301 -35.96 18.01 -7.71
C PRO A 301 -35.89 17.88 -9.24
N PHE A 302 -34.91 18.54 -9.85
CA PHE A 302 -34.63 18.44 -11.28
C PHE A 302 -34.25 17.02 -11.72
N ALA A 303 -33.24 16.41 -11.07
CA ALA A 303 -32.81 15.07 -11.41
C ALA A 303 -33.91 14.03 -11.15
N MET A 304 -34.66 14.18 -10.05
CA MET A 304 -35.80 13.30 -9.74
C MET A 304 -36.88 13.40 -10.81
N GLN A 305 -37.32 14.61 -11.16
CA GLN A 305 -38.35 14.82 -12.18
C GLN A 305 -37.90 14.31 -13.56
N ALA A 306 -36.65 14.59 -13.96
CA ALA A 306 -36.11 14.12 -15.24
C ALA A 306 -35.96 12.60 -15.26
N SER A 307 -35.47 12.00 -14.18
CA SER A 307 -35.32 10.54 -14.07
C SER A 307 -36.66 9.80 -14.05
N GLN A 308 -37.73 10.43 -13.53
CA GLN A 308 -39.06 9.80 -13.45
C GLN A 308 -39.60 9.42 -14.83
N LEU A 309 -39.22 10.14 -15.88
CA LEU A 309 -39.59 9.81 -17.26
C LEU A 309 -38.94 8.50 -17.76
N TYR A 310 -37.73 8.19 -17.31
CA TYR A 310 -36.93 7.07 -17.84
C TYR A 310 -36.88 5.86 -16.88
N MET A 311 -36.89 6.10 -15.57
CA MET A 311 -36.76 5.09 -14.50
C MET A 311 -37.98 5.02 -13.59
N GLY A 312 -39.00 5.88 -13.78
CA GLY A 312 -40.17 5.93 -12.92
C GLY A 312 -39.79 6.24 -11.46
N GLN A 313 -40.40 5.52 -10.52
CA GLN A 313 -40.11 5.65 -9.09
C GLN A 313 -38.90 4.82 -8.62
N GLN A 314 -38.19 4.15 -9.53
CA GLN A 314 -37.14 3.19 -9.17
C GLN A 314 -35.76 3.83 -8.95
N LEU A 315 -35.57 5.12 -9.26
CA LEU A 315 -34.26 5.78 -9.13
C LEU A 315 -33.69 5.63 -7.70
N GLY A 316 -34.50 5.85 -6.67
CA GLY A 316 -34.03 5.74 -5.28
C GLY A 316 -33.57 4.33 -4.90
N ALA A 317 -34.35 3.32 -5.28
CA ALA A 317 -33.99 1.91 -5.06
C ALA A 317 -32.73 1.52 -5.84
N HIS A 318 -32.61 2.03 -7.07
CA HIS A 318 -31.43 1.82 -7.91
C HIS A 318 -30.18 2.44 -7.30
N LEU A 319 -30.22 3.70 -6.88
CA LEU A 319 -29.08 4.38 -6.25
C LEU A 319 -28.67 3.71 -4.94
N ASN A 320 -29.61 3.24 -4.13
CA ASN A 320 -29.30 2.49 -2.92
C ASN A 320 -28.60 1.16 -3.25
N MET A 321 -29.06 0.45 -4.30
CA MET A 321 -28.39 -0.75 -4.79
C MET A 321 -26.97 -0.47 -5.31
N LEU A 322 -26.78 0.64 -6.04
CA LEU A 322 -25.45 1.08 -6.49
C LEU A 322 -24.55 1.42 -5.30
N ALA A 323 -25.06 2.17 -4.31
CA ALA A 323 -24.33 2.51 -3.10
C ALA A 323 -23.84 1.27 -2.37
N GLN A 324 -24.70 0.26 -2.27
CA GLN A 324 -24.35 -1.00 -1.62
C GLN A 324 -23.31 -1.79 -2.42
N THR A 325 -23.30 -1.69 -3.75
CA THR A 325 -22.49 -2.57 -4.62
C THR A 325 -21.19 -1.94 -5.13
N TRP A 326 -21.09 -0.61 -5.15
CA TRP A 326 -19.96 0.12 -5.73
C TRP A 326 -18.88 0.51 -4.72
N GLY A 327 -19.14 0.33 -3.43
CA GLY A 327 -18.14 0.49 -2.37
C GLY A 327 -17.17 -0.70 -2.25
N PHE A 328 -16.00 -0.43 -1.67
CA PHE A 328 -15.05 -1.50 -1.33
C PHE A 328 -15.53 -2.26 -0.11
N ARG A 329 -15.55 -3.59 -0.22
CA ARG A 329 -16.10 -4.46 0.83
C ARG A 329 -15.03 -5.25 1.56
N LEU A 330 -15.05 -5.18 2.89
CA LEU A 330 -14.25 -5.99 3.80
C LEU A 330 -15.18 -6.76 4.74
N GLY A 331 -15.10 -8.09 4.74
CA GLY A 331 -15.97 -8.93 5.60
C GLY A 331 -17.48 -8.81 5.30
N GLY A 332 -17.85 -8.41 4.08
CA GLY A 332 -19.25 -8.21 3.68
C GLY A 332 -19.79 -6.80 3.89
N GLY A 333 -19.16 -5.99 4.76
CA GLY A 333 -19.48 -4.59 4.96
C GLY A 333 -18.71 -3.65 4.02
N ILE A 334 -19.30 -2.50 3.70
CA ILE A 334 -18.61 -1.44 2.94
C ILE A 334 -17.72 -0.66 3.89
N ILE A 335 -16.48 -0.40 3.46
CA ILE A 335 -15.54 0.41 4.21
C ILE A 335 -15.98 1.87 4.10
N SER A 336 -16.41 2.47 5.21
CA SER A 336 -16.73 3.90 5.33
C SER A 336 -15.70 4.63 6.19
N THR A 337 -15.54 5.94 6.04
CA THR A 337 -14.52 6.67 6.82
C THR A 337 -14.83 6.66 8.31
N ARG A 338 -16.11 6.68 8.67
CA ARG A 338 -16.58 6.50 10.05
C ARG A 338 -16.13 5.15 10.62
N GLY A 339 -16.27 4.08 9.83
CA GLY A 339 -15.79 2.76 10.21
C GLY A 339 -14.28 2.73 10.43
N VAL A 340 -13.51 3.29 9.48
CA VAL A 340 -12.04 3.39 9.59
C VAL A 340 -11.61 4.21 10.80
N ALA A 341 -12.26 5.35 11.06
CA ALA A 341 -11.98 6.19 12.23
C ALA A 341 -12.23 5.43 13.54
N ASN A 342 -13.38 4.75 13.66
CA ASN A 342 -13.70 3.95 14.85
C ASN A 342 -12.70 2.81 15.07
N PHE A 343 -12.29 2.11 14.01
CA PHE A 343 -11.25 1.08 14.10
C PHE A 343 -9.89 1.66 14.50
N SER A 344 -9.52 2.82 13.96
CA SER A 344 -8.27 3.49 14.29
C SER A 344 -8.20 3.94 15.74
N LEU A 345 -9.32 4.46 16.27
CA LEU A 345 -9.43 4.83 17.68
C LEU A 345 -9.34 3.59 18.58
N GLY A 346 -10.04 2.51 18.23
CA GLY A 346 -9.96 1.25 18.95
C GLY A 346 -8.54 0.66 18.98
N ALA A 347 -7.83 0.70 17.86
CA ALA A 347 -6.44 0.27 17.77
C ALA A 347 -5.49 1.13 18.61
N LEU A 348 -5.72 2.45 18.63
CA LEU A 348 -4.94 3.39 19.44
C LEU A 348 -5.15 3.15 20.95
N ILE A 349 -6.39 2.93 21.38
CA ILE A 349 -6.71 2.56 22.77
C ILE A 349 -6.05 1.23 23.14
N ALA A 350 -6.14 0.21 22.28
CA ALA A 350 -5.50 -1.08 22.52
C ALA A 350 -3.97 -0.96 22.65
N LEU A 351 -3.34 -0.15 21.80
CA LEU A 351 -1.90 0.15 21.90
C LEU A 351 -1.56 0.87 23.21
N MET A 352 -2.32 1.90 23.59
CA MET A 352 -2.10 2.61 24.85
C MET A 352 -2.22 1.67 26.05
N MET A 353 -3.24 0.80 26.08
CA MET A 353 -3.42 -0.20 27.14
C MET A 353 -2.28 -1.21 27.19
N SER A 354 -1.78 -1.64 26.03
CA SER A 354 -0.63 -2.55 25.94
C SER A 354 0.65 -1.91 26.48
N ILE A 355 0.91 -0.63 26.15
CA ILE A 355 2.03 0.13 26.68
C ILE A 355 1.90 0.30 28.19
N LEU A 356 0.72 0.74 28.68
CA LEU A 356 0.44 0.92 30.11
C LEU A 356 0.68 -0.36 30.90
N LYS A 357 0.11 -1.48 30.45
CA LYS A 357 0.30 -2.79 31.10
C LYS A 357 1.79 -3.11 31.25
N ARG A 358 2.56 -2.93 30.16
CA ARG A 358 3.99 -3.23 30.16
C ARG A 358 4.79 -2.28 31.05
N THR A 359 4.42 -1.01 31.15
CA THR A 359 5.09 -0.06 32.05
C THR A 359 4.84 -0.32 33.54
N PHE A 360 3.75 -1.03 33.89
CA PHE A 360 3.46 -1.39 35.29
C PHE A 360 4.01 -2.77 35.70
N GLU A 361 4.40 -3.60 34.75
CA GLU A 361 5.02 -4.92 35.01
C GLU A 361 6.55 -4.85 35.21
N VAL A 362 7.17 -3.72 34.82
CA VAL A 362 8.59 -3.39 35.04
C VAL A 362 8.69 -2.53 36.29
#